data_AF-A0A1Y2ECL9-F1
#
_entry.id   AF-A0A1Y2ECL9-F1
#
_cell.length_a   1.000
_cell.length_b   1.000
_cell.length_c   1.000
_cell.angle_alpha   90.00
_cell.angle_beta   90.00
_cell.angle_gamma   90.00
#
_symmetry.space_group_name_H-M   'P 1'
#
loop_
_entity.id
_entity.type
_entity.pdbx_description
1 polymer ?
#
loop_
_entity_poly.entity_id
_entity_poly.type
_entity_poly.pdbx_seq_one_letter_code
_entity_poly.pdbx_strand_id
1 'polypeptide(L)'
;MLKLFFLIYSLLYVYIINCEVLTIEDVLGLAIPICKRDKDCPSNSRGCIYENCFFKFYCRNNECISSTNTTYFYSNSNLSYKKKKNRSKGIIYDVCSEGAIRIKKCSTPKCNTNEDCFSNNCLNHICMTNDALPIIKCNNNFINGTIAMKCSKNVYEKCETDNECFSENCTKEKFCSNKINNLPKYKKTALFILNVFLSLCTLSLIIYSVIFCWEHCCQMPKEEIYEEEENEEEKEENLSKEIINENMKIDSEQTNKNERNTVNSAKNEKMIDVKIGIEE
;
A
#
# COMPACT_ATOMS: atom_id res chain seq x y z
N MET A 1 44.13 64.32 -15.76
CA MET A 1 42.71 63.90 -15.85
C MET A 1 42.53 62.59 -16.62
N LEU A 2 43.03 62.44 -17.85
CA LEU A 2 42.84 61.22 -18.67
C LEU A 2 43.33 59.91 -18.00
N LYS A 3 44.46 59.95 -17.29
CA LYS A 3 45.01 58.78 -16.56
C LYS A 3 44.13 58.31 -15.39
N LEU A 4 43.39 59.22 -14.75
CA LEU A 4 42.49 58.90 -13.63
C LEU A 4 41.22 58.19 -14.13
N PHE A 5 40.69 58.64 -15.28
CA PHE A 5 39.55 57.99 -15.94
C PHE A 5 39.86 56.55 -16.37
N PHE A 6 41.06 56.31 -16.90
CA PHE A 6 41.46 54.95 -17.29
C PHE A 6 41.56 54.00 -16.08
N LEU A 7 42.06 54.50 -14.95
CA LEU A 7 42.20 53.73 -13.71
C LEU A 7 40.82 53.37 -13.12
N ILE A 8 39.88 54.33 -13.08
CA ILE A 8 38.50 54.10 -12.64
C ILE A 8 37.78 53.13 -13.58
N TYR A 9 37.96 53.27 -14.90
CA TYR A 9 37.37 52.36 -15.88
C TYR A 9 37.90 50.93 -15.76
N SER A 10 39.20 50.74 -15.57
CA SER A 10 39.78 49.41 -15.33
C SER A 10 39.28 48.78 -14.03
N LEU A 11 39.13 49.56 -12.95
CA LEU A 11 38.56 49.06 -11.69
C LEU A 11 37.09 48.67 -11.85
N LEU A 12 36.29 49.47 -12.56
CA LEU A 12 34.91 49.14 -12.90
C LEU A 12 34.83 47.91 -13.82
N TYR A 13 35.76 47.77 -14.77
CA TYR A 13 35.82 46.61 -15.67
C TYR A 13 36.16 45.32 -14.92
N VAL A 14 37.12 45.34 -14.00
CA VAL A 14 37.42 44.21 -13.11
C VAL A 14 36.22 43.90 -12.20
N TYR A 15 35.54 44.91 -11.69
CA TYR A 15 34.34 44.74 -10.88
C TYR A 15 33.18 44.11 -11.65
N ILE A 16 32.98 44.49 -12.93
CA ILE A 16 31.94 43.93 -13.81
C ILE A 16 32.29 42.49 -14.26
N ILE A 17 33.58 42.13 -14.33
CA ILE A 17 34.04 40.79 -14.74
C ILE A 17 34.04 39.79 -13.57
N ASN A 18 33.79 40.23 -12.34
CA ASN A 18 33.43 39.32 -11.27
C ASN A 18 32.02 38.77 -11.52
N CYS A 19 31.89 37.96 -12.57
CA CYS A 19 30.86 36.94 -12.68
C CYS A 19 31.02 36.09 -11.42
N GLU A 20 30.12 36.27 -10.48
CA GLU A 20 30.02 35.44 -9.30
C GLU A 20 29.91 33.99 -9.76
N VAL A 21 30.96 33.22 -9.54
CA VAL A 21 30.98 31.79 -9.84
C VAL A 21 30.12 31.15 -8.77
N LEU A 22 28.93 30.71 -9.17
CA LEU A 22 28.01 30.03 -8.28
C LEU A 22 28.64 28.72 -7.78
N THR A 23 28.79 28.57 -6.46
CA THR A 23 29.38 27.39 -5.85
C THR A 23 28.34 26.32 -5.49
N ILE A 24 28.79 25.11 -5.16
CA ILE A 24 27.84 24.05 -4.74
C ILE A 24 27.22 24.38 -3.38
N GLU A 25 27.96 25.04 -2.50
CA GLU A 25 27.46 25.52 -1.21
C GLU A 25 26.39 26.60 -1.40
N ASP A 26 26.58 27.52 -2.34
CA ASP A 26 25.56 28.54 -2.69
C ASP A 26 24.28 27.88 -3.22
N VAL A 27 24.43 26.84 -4.04
CA VAL A 27 23.29 26.07 -4.57
C VAL A 27 22.57 25.32 -3.45
N LEU A 28 23.29 24.71 -2.50
CA LEU A 28 22.69 23.99 -1.38
C LEU A 28 22.01 24.95 -0.37
N GLY A 29 22.56 26.14 -0.19
CA GLY A 29 22.02 27.20 0.68
C GLY A 29 20.91 28.04 0.04
N LEU A 30 20.59 27.82 -1.22
CA LEU A 30 19.60 28.61 -1.95
C LEU A 30 18.21 28.50 -1.31
N ALA A 31 17.70 29.63 -0.82
CA ALA A 31 16.30 29.71 -0.38
C ALA A 31 15.36 29.57 -1.58
N ILE A 32 14.37 28.69 -1.47
CA ILE A 32 13.41 28.41 -2.54
C ILE A 32 12.17 29.29 -2.34
N PRO A 33 11.93 30.31 -3.19
CA PRO A 33 10.79 31.20 -3.03
C PRO A 33 9.48 30.51 -3.39
N ILE A 34 8.42 30.88 -2.66
CA ILE A 34 7.04 30.57 -3.01
C ILE A 34 6.63 31.47 -4.18
N CYS A 35 5.88 30.94 -5.14
CA CYS A 35 5.44 31.65 -6.34
C CYS A 35 3.98 31.30 -6.68
N LYS A 36 3.32 32.20 -7.42
CA LYS A 36 1.99 31.92 -8.01
C LYS A 36 2.07 31.79 -9.53
N ARG A 37 3.05 32.44 -10.15
CA ARG A 37 3.29 32.48 -11.60
C ARG A 37 4.79 32.41 -11.87
N ASP A 38 5.16 31.99 -13.08
CA ASP A 38 6.57 31.91 -13.51
C ASP A 38 7.32 33.24 -13.37
N LYS A 39 6.63 34.38 -13.54
CA LYS A 39 7.22 35.72 -13.41
C LYS A 39 7.62 36.09 -11.98
N ASP A 40 7.10 35.37 -10.98
CA ASP A 40 7.45 35.60 -9.59
C ASP A 40 8.79 34.91 -9.25
N CYS A 41 9.33 34.10 -10.17
CA CYS A 41 10.58 33.37 -9.97
C CYS A 41 11.81 34.10 -10.51
N PRO A 42 12.98 33.92 -9.85
CA PRO A 42 14.25 34.42 -10.36
C PRO A 42 14.58 33.91 -11.78
N SER A 43 15.36 34.67 -12.54
CA SER A 43 15.73 34.34 -13.93
C SER A 43 16.52 33.04 -14.09
N ASN A 44 17.20 32.59 -13.04
CA ASN A 44 17.91 31.31 -12.99
C ASN A 44 16.99 30.11 -12.66
N SER A 45 15.69 30.34 -12.43
CA SER A 45 14.67 29.31 -12.23
C SER A 45 14.01 28.88 -13.55
N ARG A 46 13.51 27.64 -13.62
CA ARG A 46 12.72 27.13 -14.75
C ARG A 46 11.23 27.53 -14.70
N GLY A 47 10.82 28.32 -13.70
CA GLY A 47 9.44 28.75 -13.51
C GLY A 47 8.84 28.24 -12.21
N CYS A 48 7.53 28.41 -12.08
CA CYS A 48 6.76 28.10 -10.88
C CYS A 48 6.13 26.71 -10.99
N ILE A 49 6.49 25.80 -10.08
CA ILE A 49 6.01 24.42 -10.05
C ILE A 49 5.53 24.10 -8.63
N TYR A 50 4.26 23.72 -8.47
CA TYR A 50 3.63 23.46 -7.16
C TYR A 50 3.87 24.59 -6.16
N GLU A 51 3.56 25.83 -6.58
CA GLU A 51 3.69 27.05 -5.77
C GLU A 51 5.12 27.39 -5.33
N ASN A 52 6.14 26.77 -5.92
CA ASN A 52 7.54 27.01 -5.59
C ASN A 52 8.39 27.18 -6.85
N CYS A 53 9.40 28.04 -6.79
CA CYS A 53 10.29 28.24 -7.92
C CYS A 53 11.19 27.03 -8.11
N PHE A 54 11.18 26.45 -9.31
CA PHE A 54 11.95 25.25 -9.60
C PHE A 54 13.33 25.61 -10.15
N PHE A 55 14.36 25.31 -9.39
CA PHE A 55 15.75 25.45 -9.78
C PHE A 55 16.32 24.11 -10.22
N LYS A 56 17.25 24.18 -11.17
CA LYS A 56 17.99 23.03 -11.63
C LYS A 56 19.37 23.48 -12.07
N PHE A 57 20.38 23.01 -11.35
CA PHE A 57 21.78 23.31 -11.56
C PHE A 57 22.58 22.05 -11.88
N TYR A 58 23.71 22.27 -12.54
CA TYR A 58 24.72 21.26 -12.78
C TYR A 58 26.05 21.80 -12.27
N CYS A 59 26.68 21.07 -11.37
CA CYS A 59 27.92 21.46 -10.72
C CYS A 59 29.04 20.50 -11.10
N ARG A 60 30.25 21.02 -11.17
CA ARG A 60 31.49 20.24 -11.35
C ARG A 60 32.53 20.87 -10.44
N ASN A 61 33.08 20.08 -9.53
CA ASN A 61 33.83 20.62 -8.38
C ASN A 61 32.99 21.69 -7.67
N ASN A 62 33.52 22.91 -7.60
CA ASN A 62 32.85 24.04 -6.98
C ASN A 62 32.24 25.04 -7.98
N GLU A 63 32.13 24.68 -9.25
CA GLU A 63 31.53 25.52 -10.29
C GLU A 63 30.15 24.98 -10.65
N CYS A 64 29.12 25.80 -10.51
CA CYS A 64 27.75 25.46 -10.84
C CYS A 64 27.20 26.33 -11.97
N ILE A 65 26.44 25.70 -12.86
CA ILE A 65 25.71 26.37 -13.94
C ILE A 65 24.22 26.12 -13.80
N SER A 66 23.41 27.18 -13.98
CA SER A 66 21.96 27.00 -14.10
C SER A 66 21.61 26.36 -15.42
N SER A 67 20.65 25.45 -15.38
CA SER A 67 20.08 24.84 -16.58
C SER A 67 19.21 25.79 -17.42
N THR A 68 18.99 27.03 -16.99
CA THR A 68 18.40 28.10 -17.82
C THR A 68 19.46 28.82 -18.66
N ASN A 69 20.72 28.84 -18.20
CA ASN A 69 21.86 29.39 -18.95
C ASN A 69 22.33 28.46 -20.07
N THR A 70 21.74 27.28 -20.17
CA THR A 70 22.10 26.26 -21.15
C THR A 70 21.05 26.18 -22.24
N THR A 71 21.50 25.94 -23.45
CA THR A 71 20.70 26.10 -24.67
C THR A 71 20.01 24.80 -25.08
N TYR A 72 20.25 23.72 -24.34
CA TYR A 72 19.80 22.37 -24.66
C TYR A 72 18.74 21.89 -23.66
N PHE A 73 17.47 22.11 -24.01
CA PHE A 73 16.35 21.42 -23.38
C PHE A 73 16.18 20.05 -24.05
N TYR A 74 16.83 19.01 -23.53
CA TYR A 74 16.48 17.64 -23.90
C TYR A 74 15.17 17.26 -23.18
N SER A 75 14.03 17.53 -23.84
CA SER A 75 12.75 16.95 -23.46
C SER A 75 12.78 15.47 -23.82
N ASN A 76 13.09 14.62 -22.85
CA ASN A 76 13.09 13.16 -23.01
C ASN A 76 11.67 12.55 -22.94
N SER A 77 10.64 13.34 -23.20
CA SER A 77 9.26 12.86 -23.34
C SER A 77 8.83 13.04 -24.79
N ASN A 78 8.11 12.06 -25.31
CA ASN A 78 7.46 11.98 -26.63
C ASN A 78 6.48 13.14 -26.97
N LEU A 79 6.65 14.33 -26.39
CA LEU A 79 5.92 15.53 -26.77
C LEU A 79 6.67 16.28 -27.86
N SER A 80 6.02 16.32 -29.02
CA SER A 80 6.29 17.09 -30.22
C SER A 80 6.35 18.61 -29.98
N TYR A 81 7.24 19.09 -29.12
CA TYR A 81 7.55 20.51 -29.05
C TYR A 81 8.59 20.83 -30.11
N LYS A 82 8.11 21.50 -31.17
CA LYS A 82 8.89 21.94 -32.33
C LYS A 82 10.25 22.53 -31.89
N LYS A 83 11.33 21.80 -32.19
CA LYS A 83 12.71 22.25 -32.08
C LYS A 83 12.88 23.57 -32.85
N LYS A 84 12.88 24.71 -32.15
CA LYS A 84 13.42 25.95 -32.73
C LYS A 84 14.92 25.71 -32.94
N LYS A 85 15.32 25.70 -34.21
CA LYS A 85 16.66 25.41 -34.74
C LYS A 85 17.73 26.47 -34.40
N ASN A 86 17.53 27.29 -33.38
CA ASN A 86 18.58 28.21 -32.95
C ASN A 86 19.55 27.47 -32.05
N ARG A 87 20.61 26.93 -32.66
CA ARG A 87 21.82 26.43 -31.98
C ARG A 87 22.50 27.61 -31.29
N SER A 88 22.03 27.99 -30.10
CA SER A 88 22.83 28.86 -29.24
C SER A 88 23.97 28.02 -28.63
N LYS A 89 25.17 28.60 -28.62
CA LYS A 89 26.44 28.05 -28.11
C LYS A 89 26.38 27.93 -26.57
N GLY A 90 25.65 26.95 -26.06
CA GLY A 90 25.63 26.63 -24.63
C GLY A 90 26.52 25.42 -24.33
N ILE A 91 27.12 25.40 -23.16
CA ILE A 91 27.90 24.26 -22.66
C ILE A 91 27.00 23.03 -22.47
N ILE A 92 27.51 21.86 -22.86
CA ILE A 92 26.78 20.59 -22.83
C ILE A 92 27.06 19.88 -21.51
N TYR A 93 26.06 19.82 -20.63
CA TYR A 93 26.16 19.10 -19.35
C TYR A 93 25.65 17.66 -19.40
N ASP A 94 25.03 17.25 -20.50
CA ASP A 94 24.65 15.86 -20.73
C ASP A 94 25.91 15.06 -21.06
N VAL A 95 26.11 13.95 -20.37
CA VAL A 95 27.30 13.08 -20.53
C VAL A 95 26.89 11.64 -20.75
N CYS A 96 27.75 10.86 -21.40
CA CYS A 96 27.60 9.42 -21.53
C CYS A 96 28.79 8.69 -20.89
N SER A 97 28.52 7.57 -20.23
CA SER A 97 29.55 6.58 -19.91
C SER A 97 29.73 5.61 -21.06
N GLU A 98 30.91 4.96 -21.14
CA GLU A 98 31.15 3.90 -22.12
C GLU A 98 30.09 2.80 -22.05
N GLY A 99 29.75 2.37 -20.83
CA GLY A 99 28.72 1.35 -20.60
C GLY A 99 27.37 1.74 -21.21
N ALA A 100 26.97 3.00 -21.06
CA ALA A 100 25.71 3.51 -21.59
C ALA A 100 25.69 3.63 -23.13
N ILE A 101 26.83 3.93 -23.75
CA ILE A 101 27.00 3.94 -25.23
C ILE A 101 26.92 2.52 -25.78
N ARG A 102 27.60 1.56 -25.16
CA ARG A 102 27.60 0.14 -25.61
C ARG A 102 26.19 -0.44 -25.69
N ILE A 103 25.31 -0.07 -24.76
CA ILE A 103 23.91 -0.51 -24.73
C ILE A 103 22.94 0.42 -25.51
N LYS A 104 23.47 1.40 -26.25
CA LYS A 104 22.71 2.38 -27.05
C LYS A 104 21.62 3.13 -26.27
N LYS A 105 21.84 3.38 -24.98
CA LYS A 105 20.89 4.10 -24.11
C LYS A 105 21.27 5.56 -23.86
N CYS A 106 22.38 6.04 -24.42
CA CYS A 106 22.85 7.40 -24.22
C CYS A 106 23.17 8.10 -25.54
N SER A 107 22.84 9.39 -25.61
CA SER A 107 23.19 10.29 -26.71
C SER A 107 23.24 11.72 -26.14
N THR A 108 24.22 12.50 -26.57
CA THR A 108 24.39 13.90 -26.19
C THR A 108 24.35 14.80 -27.44
N PRO A 109 24.14 16.12 -27.29
CA PRO A 109 24.45 17.06 -28.35
C PRO A 109 25.88 16.89 -28.86
N LYS A 110 26.11 17.15 -30.15
CA LYS A 110 27.44 17.03 -30.74
C LYS A 110 28.39 18.08 -30.17
N CYS A 111 29.48 17.63 -29.56
CA CYS A 111 30.63 18.46 -29.21
C CYS A 111 31.67 18.44 -30.34
N ASN A 112 32.46 19.51 -30.45
CA ASN A 112 33.60 19.61 -31.36
C ASN A 112 34.92 19.65 -30.59
N THR A 113 34.89 20.23 -29.39
CA THR A 113 36.03 20.43 -28.50
C THR A 113 35.68 19.99 -27.08
N ASN A 114 36.69 19.78 -26.23
CA ASN A 114 36.46 19.37 -24.83
C ASN A 114 35.69 20.45 -24.06
N GLU A 115 35.94 21.72 -24.38
CA GLU A 115 35.34 22.91 -23.78
C GLU A 115 33.85 23.05 -24.10
N ASP A 116 33.36 22.39 -25.16
CA ASP A 116 31.92 22.30 -25.43
C ASP A 116 31.19 21.46 -24.37
N CYS A 117 31.90 20.55 -23.69
CA CYS A 117 31.37 19.65 -22.67
C CYS A 117 31.67 20.17 -21.27
N PHE A 118 30.65 20.19 -20.40
CA PHE A 118 30.85 20.56 -19.00
C PHE A 118 31.79 19.59 -18.29
N SER A 119 31.83 18.30 -18.68
CA SER A 119 32.81 17.33 -18.18
C SER A 119 34.24 17.55 -18.68
N ASN A 120 34.47 18.51 -19.57
CA ASN A 120 35.72 18.75 -20.27
C ASN A 120 36.24 17.51 -21.03
N ASN A 121 35.33 16.69 -21.56
CA ASN A 121 35.67 15.44 -22.24
C ASN A 121 34.74 15.21 -23.44
N CYS A 122 35.22 15.57 -24.63
CA CYS A 122 34.54 15.33 -25.91
C CYS A 122 35.26 14.21 -26.67
N LEU A 123 34.58 13.08 -26.85
CA LEU A 123 35.11 11.95 -27.61
C LEU A 123 34.12 11.54 -28.70
N ASN A 124 34.57 11.45 -29.95
CA ASN A 124 33.74 11.07 -31.09
C ASN A 124 32.44 11.89 -31.21
N HIS A 125 32.53 13.20 -30.97
CA HIS A 125 31.39 14.13 -30.93
C HIS A 125 30.35 13.85 -29.83
N ILE A 126 30.72 13.13 -28.78
CA ILE A 126 29.87 12.82 -27.63
C ILE A 126 30.57 13.34 -26.37
N CYS A 127 29.85 14.11 -25.55
CA CYS A 127 30.34 14.43 -24.22
C CYS A 127 30.35 13.18 -23.34
N MET A 128 31.54 12.81 -22.87
CA MET A 128 31.78 11.63 -22.06
C MET A 128 31.87 12.03 -20.58
N THR A 129 31.58 11.07 -19.69
CA THR A 129 31.83 11.24 -18.26
C THR A 129 33.33 11.44 -18.00
N ASN A 130 33.65 12.10 -16.89
CA ASN A 130 35.01 12.32 -16.44
C ASN A 130 35.07 11.99 -14.94
N ASP A 131 35.65 10.85 -14.58
CA ASP A 131 35.70 10.37 -13.19
C ASP A 131 36.42 11.35 -12.26
N ALA A 132 37.35 12.17 -12.77
CA ALA A 132 38.04 13.20 -12.00
C ALA A 132 37.18 14.46 -11.78
N LEU A 133 36.15 14.67 -12.62
CA LEU A 133 35.29 15.84 -12.65
C LEU A 133 33.82 15.43 -12.85
N PRO A 134 33.23 14.65 -11.92
CA PRO A 134 31.87 14.17 -12.07
C PRO A 134 30.89 15.35 -12.05
N ILE A 135 29.87 15.29 -12.90
CA ILE A 135 28.80 16.27 -12.91
C ILE A 135 27.80 15.92 -11.81
N ILE A 136 27.60 16.85 -10.89
CA ILE A 136 26.59 16.80 -9.84
C ILE A 136 25.35 17.54 -10.31
N LYS A 137 24.21 16.87 -10.30
CA LYS A 137 22.92 17.47 -10.61
C LYS A 137 22.26 17.90 -9.30
N CYS A 138 21.84 19.16 -9.26
CA CYS A 138 21.11 19.74 -8.14
C CYS A 138 19.72 20.22 -8.58
N ASN A 139 18.67 19.88 -7.85
CA ASN A 139 17.34 20.46 -8.05
C ASN A 139 16.55 20.52 -6.74
N ASN A 140 15.41 21.21 -6.78
CA ASN A 140 14.47 21.19 -5.67
C ASN A 140 13.92 19.79 -5.48
N ASN A 141 13.93 19.35 -4.22
CA ASN A 141 13.29 18.11 -3.80
C ASN A 141 12.58 18.31 -2.45
N PHE A 142 11.56 17.49 -2.19
CA PHE A 142 10.91 17.45 -0.88
C PHE A 142 11.71 16.53 0.04
N ILE A 143 12.33 17.11 1.07
CA ILE A 143 13.10 16.41 2.10
C ILE A 143 12.43 16.71 3.44
N ASN A 144 11.88 15.67 4.09
CA ASN A 144 11.25 15.76 5.41
C ASN A 144 10.16 16.84 5.54
N GLY A 145 9.35 17.02 4.49
CA GLY A 145 8.27 18.03 4.48
C GLY A 145 8.73 19.44 4.13
N THR A 146 10.03 19.68 3.98
CA THR A 146 10.59 20.96 3.51
C THR A 146 11.14 20.82 2.10
N ILE A 147 10.96 21.86 1.28
CA ILE A 147 11.58 21.90 -0.06
C ILE A 147 13.00 22.41 0.13
N ALA A 148 13.96 21.59 -0.30
CA ALA A 148 15.38 21.92 -0.24
C ALA A 148 16.08 21.48 -1.53
N MET A 149 17.27 21.99 -1.75
CA MET A 149 18.09 21.57 -2.88
C MET A 149 18.72 20.20 -2.59
N LYS A 150 18.47 19.22 -3.45
CA LYS A 150 19.13 17.91 -3.43
C LYS A 150 20.16 17.85 -4.54
N CYS A 151 21.40 17.55 -4.18
CA CYS A 151 22.52 17.39 -5.10
C CYS A 151 23.03 15.94 -5.07
N SER A 152 23.21 15.32 -6.24
CA SER A 152 23.77 13.97 -6.37
C SER A 152 24.35 13.79 -7.78
N LYS A 153 25.10 12.72 -8.05
CA LYS A 153 25.70 12.47 -9.37
C LYS A 153 24.65 12.45 -10.47
N ASN A 154 24.98 13.08 -11.59
CA ASN A 154 24.12 13.17 -12.75
C ASN A 154 23.94 11.80 -13.43
N VAL A 155 23.03 11.75 -14.39
CA VAL A 155 22.81 10.55 -15.20
C VAL A 155 24.10 10.10 -15.91
N TYR A 156 24.30 8.79 -15.98
CA TYR A 156 25.45 8.08 -16.55
C TYR A 156 26.80 8.29 -15.85
N GLU A 157 26.90 9.16 -14.85
CA GLU A 157 28.09 9.25 -14.01
C GLU A 157 28.35 7.95 -13.26
N LYS A 158 29.62 7.65 -12.97
CA LYS A 158 30.02 6.43 -12.26
C LYS A 158 29.53 6.44 -10.82
N CYS A 159 29.02 5.31 -10.34
CA CYS A 159 28.48 5.14 -8.99
C CYS A 159 28.82 3.78 -8.39
N GLU A 160 28.90 3.71 -7.06
CA GLU A 160 29.01 2.44 -6.34
C GLU A 160 27.69 2.02 -5.70
N THR A 161 26.91 3.00 -5.23
CA THR A 161 25.64 2.83 -4.54
C THR A 161 24.52 3.67 -5.14
N ASP A 162 23.27 3.25 -4.93
CA ASP A 162 22.08 3.96 -5.46
C ASP A 162 22.00 5.41 -4.97
N ASN A 163 22.39 5.68 -3.73
CA ASN A 163 22.27 6.98 -3.08
C ASN A 163 23.23 8.04 -3.64
N GLU A 164 24.28 7.63 -4.35
CA GLU A 164 25.18 8.56 -5.06
C GLU A 164 24.49 9.19 -6.26
N CYS A 165 23.50 8.51 -6.84
CA CYS A 165 22.83 8.93 -8.05
C CYS A 165 21.62 9.81 -7.76
N PHE A 166 21.46 10.86 -8.55
CA PHE A 166 20.28 11.71 -8.47
C PHE A 166 18.97 10.92 -8.70
N SER A 167 19.01 9.87 -9.52
CA SER A 167 17.90 8.97 -9.80
C SER A 167 17.62 7.92 -8.72
N GLU A 168 18.46 7.85 -7.67
CA GLU A 168 18.46 6.78 -6.65
C GLU A 168 18.57 5.39 -7.28
N ASN A 169 19.40 5.28 -8.32
CA ASN A 169 19.56 4.07 -9.11
C ASN A 169 20.94 4.00 -9.75
N CYS A 170 21.81 3.18 -9.16
CA CYS A 170 23.09 2.79 -9.72
C CYS A 170 22.92 1.46 -10.46
N THR A 171 23.22 1.45 -11.77
CA THR A 171 23.04 0.23 -12.56
C THR A 171 24.07 -0.84 -12.19
N LYS A 172 23.84 -2.08 -12.64
CA LYS A 172 24.81 -3.18 -12.44
C LYS A 172 26.16 -2.89 -13.08
N GLU A 173 26.17 -2.09 -14.15
CA GLU A 173 27.36 -1.62 -14.85
C GLU A 173 28.00 -0.38 -14.21
N LYS A 174 27.61 -0.03 -12.97
CA LYS A 174 28.23 1.02 -12.14
C LYS A 174 28.12 2.43 -12.69
N PHE A 175 26.97 2.77 -13.28
CA PHE A 175 26.64 4.15 -13.66
C PHE A 175 25.22 4.55 -13.25
N CYS A 176 24.99 5.86 -13.08
CA CYS A 176 23.69 6.37 -12.67
C CYS A 176 22.65 6.24 -13.78
N SER A 177 21.51 5.62 -13.46
CA SER A 177 20.44 5.38 -14.44
C SER A 177 19.68 6.65 -14.78
N ASN A 178 19.21 6.77 -16.02
CA ASN A 178 18.26 7.82 -16.43
C ASN A 178 16.83 7.54 -15.95
N LYS A 179 16.56 6.30 -15.54
CA LYS A 179 15.29 5.89 -14.97
C LYS A 179 15.31 6.27 -13.51
N ILE A 180 14.50 7.26 -13.17
CA ILE A 180 14.24 7.56 -11.77
C ILE A 180 13.51 6.35 -11.21
N ASN A 181 14.07 5.72 -10.17
CA ASN A 181 13.39 4.65 -9.42
C ASN A 181 12.23 5.17 -8.58
N ASN A 182 11.60 6.27 -9.01
CA ASN A 182 10.32 6.76 -8.54
C ASN A 182 9.18 5.82 -8.97
N LEU A 183 9.42 4.53 -9.26
CA LEU A 183 8.36 3.59 -9.01
C LEU A 183 8.19 3.62 -7.50
N PRO A 184 7.16 4.31 -7.06
CA PRO A 184 7.13 4.80 -5.71
C PRO A 184 7.19 3.62 -4.77
N LYS A 185 8.06 3.69 -3.76
CA LYS A 185 8.00 2.75 -2.63
C LYS A 185 6.56 2.65 -2.11
N TYR A 186 5.76 3.73 -2.21
CA TYR A 186 4.33 3.74 -1.90
C TYR A 186 3.49 2.74 -2.70
N LYS A 187 3.81 2.36 -3.94
CA LYS A 187 3.02 1.33 -4.66
C LYS A 187 3.20 -0.05 -4.06
N LYS A 188 4.43 -0.42 -3.68
CA LYS A 188 4.69 -1.69 -3.00
C LYS A 188 4.10 -1.68 -1.59
N THR A 189 4.27 -0.59 -0.85
CA THR A 189 3.70 -0.44 0.49
C THR A 189 2.17 -0.40 0.47
N ALA A 190 1.56 0.30 -0.49
CA ALA A 190 0.09 0.35 -0.63
C ALA A 190 -0.49 -1.00 -1.05
N LEU A 191 0.15 -1.73 -1.98
CA LEU A 191 -0.26 -3.10 -2.31
C LEU A 191 -0.13 -4.04 -1.12
N PHE A 192 0.93 -3.90 -0.32
CA PHE A 192 1.09 -4.67 0.90
C PHE A 192 -0.02 -4.37 1.93
N ILE A 193 -0.30 -3.08 2.19
CA ILE A 193 -1.38 -2.65 3.09
C ILE A 193 -2.74 -3.14 2.60
N LEU A 194 -3.01 -3.03 1.29
CA LEU A 194 -4.25 -3.51 0.69
C LEU A 194 -4.42 -5.03 0.87
N ASN A 195 -3.36 -5.80 0.66
CA ASN A 195 -3.39 -7.26 0.84
C ASN A 195 -3.62 -7.65 2.31
N VAL A 196 -3.01 -6.93 3.26
CA VAL A 196 -3.26 -7.14 4.70
C VAL A 196 -4.72 -6.84 5.03
N PHE A 197 -5.27 -5.75 4.52
CA PHE A 197 -6.68 -5.40 4.74
C PHE A 197 -7.64 -6.45 4.16
N LEU A 198 -7.41 -6.90 2.92
CA LEU A 198 -8.23 -7.95 2.29
C LEU A 198 -8.16 -9.27 3.09
N SER A 199 -6.98 -9.64 3.57
CA SER A 199 -6.80 -10.84 4.42
C SER A 199 -7.59 -10.75 5.73
N LEU A 200 -7.64 -9.57 6.35
CA LEU A 200 -8.43 -9.36 7.56
C LEU A 200 -9.93 -9.46 7.27
N CYS A 201 -10.41 -8.87 6.17
CA CYS A 201 -11.80 -8.98 5.75
C CYS A 201 -12.21 -10.44 5.49
N THR A 202 -11.36 -11.23 4.82
CA THR A 202 -11.66 -12.65 4.57
C THR A 202 -11.71 -13.47 5.86
N LEU A 203 -10.81 -13.19 6.82
CA LEU A 203 -10.83 -13.85 8.13
C LEU A 203 -12.11 -13.51 8.91
N SER A 204 -12.54 -12.25 8.90
CA SER A 204 -13.79 -11.84 9.53
C SER A 204 -15.01 -12.51 8.92
N LEU A 205 -15.06 -12.66 7.58
CA LEU A 205 -16.14 -13.38 6.90
C LEU A 205 -16.17 -14.87 7.26
N ILE A 206 -15.01 -15.51 7.37
CA ILE A 206 -14.91 -16.92 7.80
C ILE A 206 -15.43 -17.06 9.23
N ILE A 207 -14.98 -16.20 10.16
CA ILE A 207 -15.46 -16.21 11.55
C ILE A 207 -16.97 -16.02 11.61
N TYR A 208 -17.50 -15.05 10.86
CA TYR A 208 -18.95 -14.79 10.79
C TYR A 208 -19.71 -16.00 10.26
N SER A 209 -19.20 -16.67 9.21
CA SER A 209 -19.82 -17.88 8.67
C SER A 209 -19.80 -19.05 9.66
N VAL A 210 -18.73 -19.20 10.45
CA VAL A 210 -18.64 -20.22 11.50
C VAL A 210 -19.65 -19.95 12.62
N ILE A 211 -19.76 -18.69 13.07
CA ILE A 211 -20.75 -18.30 14.09
C ILE A 211 -22.17 -18.55 13.58
N PHE A 212 -22.46 -18.12 12.35
CA PHE A 212 -23.78 -18.30 11.72
C PHE A 212 -24.14 -19.78 11.54
N CYS A 213 -23.19 -20.61 11.08
CA CYS A 213 -23.37 -22.05 11.01
C CYS A 213 -23.56 -22.67 12.39
N TRP A 214 -22.88 -22.18 13.42
CA TRP A 214 -23.06 -22.69 14.79
C TRP A 214 -24.49 -22.41 15.28
N GLU A 215 -24.99 -21.19 15.11
CA GLU A 215 -26.36 -20.82 15.51
C GLU A 215 -27.42 -21.64 14.76
N HIS A 216 -27.25 -21.84 13.45
CA HIS A 216 -28.24 -22.53 12.62
C HIS A 216 -28.12 -24.05 12.55
N CYS A 217 -26.93 -24.63 12.71
CA CYS A 217 -26.74 -26.09 12.65
C CYS A 217 -26.73 -26.76 14.02
N CYS A 218 -26.46 -26.03 15.11
CA CYS A 218 -26.52 -26.60 16.47
C CYS A 218 -27.82 -26.30 17.22
N GLN A 219 -28.73 -25.49 16.66
CA GLN A 219 -30.13 -25.55 17.05
C GLN A 219 -30.76 -26.81 16.44
N MET A 220 -30.50 -27.95 17.08
CA MET A 220 -31.41 -29.09 16.95
C MET A 220 -32.80 -28.58 17.39
N PRO A 221 -33.87 -28.84 16.62
CA PRO A 221 -35.21 -28.43 17.01
C PRO A 221 -35.52 -29.07 18.36
N LYS A 222 -35.66 -28.25 19.40
CA LYS A 222 -36.05 -28.72 20.74
C LYS A 222 -37.46 -29.33 20.73
N GLU A 223 -38.23 -29.16 19.66
CA GLU A 223 -39.60 -29.67 19.54
C GLU A 223 -39.69 -31.20 19.51
N GLU A 224 -38.71 -31.94 18.95
CA GLU A 224 -38.80 -33.41 18.93
C GLU A 224 -38.56 -34.05 20.31
N ILE A 225 -37.86 -33.38 21.23
CA ILE A 225 -37.61 -33.93 22.58
C ILE A 225 -38.85 -33.77 23.47
N TYR A 226 -39.62 -32.70 23.32
CA TYR A 226 -40.84 -32.50 24.10
C TYR A 226 -41.99 -33.42 23.67
N GLU A 227 -42.11 -33.73 22.37
CA GLU A 227 -43.11 -34.70 21.91
C GLU A 227 -42.79 -36.13 22.35
N GLU A 228 -41.51 -36.49 22.53
CA GLU A 228 -41.13 -37.84 23.01
C GLU A 228 -41.40 -38.00 24.52
N GLU A 229 -41.13 -36.96 25.32
CA GLU A 229 -41.46 -36.95 26.77
C GLU A 229 -42.98 -36.97 27.03
N GLU A 230 -43.78 -36.20 26.28
CA GLU A 230 -45.24 -36.16 26.46
C GLU A 230 -45.90 -37.51 26.05
N ASN A 231 -45.35 -38.18 25.03
CA ASN A 231 -45.81 -39.52 24.62
C ASN A 231 -45.42 -40.62 25.62
N GLU A 232 -44.28 -40.52 26.31
CA GLU A 232 -43.93 -41.45 27.39
C GLU A 232 -44.84 -41.29 28.61
N GLU A 233 -45.13 -40.05 29.03
CA GLU A 233 -46.07 -39.79 30.14
C GLU A 233 -47.48 -40.28 29.82
N GLU A 234 -48.00 -40.04 28.61
CA GLU A 234 -49.33 -40.53 28.20
C GLU A 234 -49.38 -42.07 28.16
N LYS A 235 -48.27 -42.72 27.77
CA LYS A 235 -48.17 -44.18 27.73
C LYS A 235 -48.12 -44.80 29.13
N GLU A 236 -47.40 -44.18 30.07
CA GLU A 236 -47.40 -44.61 31.48
C GLU A 236 -48.78 -44.44 32.13
N GLU A 237 -49.46 -43.32 31.86
CA GLU A 237 -50.82 -43.09 32.39
C GLU A 237 -51.81 -44.12 31.85
N ASN A 238 -51.77 -44.41 30.55
CA ASN A 238 -52.65 -45.41 29.92
C ASN A 238 -52.39 -46.83 30.45
N LEU A 239 -51.11 -47.21 30.64
CA LEU A 239 -50.76 -48.52 31.22
C LEU A 239 -51.27 -48.64 32.67
N SER A 240 -51.18 -47.57 33.46
CA SER A 240 -51.69 -47.56 34.84
C SER A 240 -53.21 -47.77 34.91
N LYS A 241 -53.97 -47.14 33.99
CA LYS A 241 -55.43 -47.30 33.88
C LYS A 241 -55.82 -48.72 33.49
N GLU A 242 -55.05 -49.35 32.60
CA GLU A 242 -55.31 -50.73 32.17
C GLU A 242 -55.11 -51.73 33.31
N ILE A 243 -54.03 -51.58 34.10
CA ILE A 243 -53.76 -52.40 35.29
C ILE A 243 -54.87 -52.24 36.35
N ILE A 244 -55.34 -51.01 36.59
CA ILE A 244 -56.45 -50.77 37.55
C ILE A 244 -57.73 -51.48 37.09
N ASN A 245 -58.06 -51.39 35.79
CA ASN A 245 -59.25 -52.04 35.23
C ASN A 245 -59.17 -53.58 35.29
N GLU A 246 -57.99 -54.17 35.06
CA GLU A 246 -57.81 -55.62 35.24
C GLU A 246 -57.99 -56.04 36.71
N ASN A 247 -57.41 -55.29 37.65
CA ASN A 247 -57.57 -55.58 39.08
C ASN A 247 -59.04 -55.48 39.52
N MET A 248 -59.79 -54.47 39.05
CA MET A 248 -61.23 -54.37 39.34
C MET A 248 -62.04 -55.54 38.76
N LYS A 249 -61.67 -56.07 37.59
CA LYS A 249 -62.30 -57.28 37.05
C LYS A 249 -62.01 -58.49 37.93
N ILE A 250 -60.77 -58.67 38.37
CA ILE A 250 -60.37 -59.79 39.26
C ILE A 250 -61.15 -59.72 40.58
N ASP A 251 -61.28 -58.54 41.18
CA ASP A 251 -62.06 -58.35 42.40
C ASP A 251 -63.55 -58.67 42.20
N SER A 252 -64.13 -58.29 41.06
CA SER A 252 -65.53 -58.61 40.72
C SER A 252 -65.75 -60.12 40.50
N GLU A 253 -64.77 -60.83 39.94
CA GLU A 253 -64.82 -62.28 39.77
C GLU A 253 -64.63 -63.01 41.10
N GLN A 254 -63.74 -62.54 41.97
CA GLN A 254 -63.57 -63.10 43.32
C GLN A 254 -64.81 -62.86 44.19
N THR A 255 -65.45 -61.69 44.09
CA THR A 255 -66.70 -61.38 44.80
C THR A 255 -67.83 -62.30 44.35
N ASN A 256 -67.99 -62.50 43.03
CA ASN A 256 -68.96 -63.46 42.48
C ASN A 256 -68.67 -64.91 42.88
N LYS A 257 -67.40 -65.29 43.02
CA LYS A 257 -67.00 -66.64 43.47
C LYS A 257 -67.27 -66.84 44.97
N ASN A 258 -67.05 -65.80 45.78
CA ASN A 258 -67.36 -65.83 47.21
C ASN A 258 -68.87 -65.86 47.47
N GLU A 259 -69.69 -65.15 46.68
CA GLU A 259 -71.16 -65.25 46.74
C GLU A 259 -71.66 -66.64 46.32
N ARG A 260 -71.05 -67.27 45.30
CA ARG A 260 -71.37 -68.65 44.91
C ARG A 260 -71.01 -69.67 45.99
N ASN A 261 -69.95 -69.42 46.76
CA ASN A 261 -69.55 -70.27 47.88
C ASN A 261 -70.42 -70.06 49.14
N THR A 262 -70.91 -68.84 49.40
CA THR A 262 -71.87 -68.59 50.50
C THR A 262 -73.26 -69.19 50.19
N VAL A 263 -73.70 -69.19 48.93
CA VAL A 263 -74.96 -69.84 48.51
C VAL A 263 -74.87 -71.38 48.60
N ASN A 264 -73.69 -71.97 48.39
CA ASN A 264 -73.48 -73.41 48.57
C ASN A 264 -73.27 -73.84 50.04
N SER A 265 -72.82 -72.94 50.93
CA SER A 265 -72.77 -73.21 52.38
C SER A 265 -74.14 -73.07 53.07
N ALA A 266 -75.04 -72.24 52.54
CA ALA A 266 -76.41 -72.07 53.08
C ALA A 266 -77.40 -73.16 52.64
N LYS A 267 -77.01 -74.05 51.72
CA LYS A 267 -77.84 -75.18 51.24
C LYS A 267 -77.59 -76.51 51.99
N ASN A 268 -76.61 -76.54 52.91
CA ASN A 268 -76.32 -77.68 53.77
C ASN A 268 -76.82 -77.52 55.23
N GLU A 269 -77.62 -76.49 55.54
CA GLU A 269 -78.11 -76.23 56.90
C GLU A 269 -79.65 -76.06 57.01
N LYS A 270 -80.41 -76.44 55.98
CA LYS A 270 -81.89 -76.51 56.03
C LYS A 270 -82.41 -77.84 55.50
N MET A 271 -82.02 -78.91 56.19
CA MET A 271 -82.71 -80.20 56.12
C MET A 271 -82.76 -80.81 57.53
N ILE A 272 -83.10 -80.00 58.53
CA ILE A 272 -83.46 -80.42 59.88
C ILE A 272 -84.67 -79.56 60.29
N ASP A 273 -85.72 -80.24 60.73
CA ASP A 273 -86.91 -79.73 61.44
C ASP A 273 -88.00 -78.97 60.66
N VAL A 274 -88.93 -79.73 60.08
CA VAL A 274 -90.37 -79.41 60.11
C VAL A 274 -91.18 -80.70 60.15
N LYS A 275 -91.68 -81.10 61.34
CA LYS A 275 -92.91 -81.90 61.46
C LYS A 275 -93.43 -82.00 62.90
N ILE A 276 -93.95 -80.91 63.48
CA ILE A 276 -94.95 -81.02 64.56
C ILE A 276 -95.99 -79.89 64.43
N GLY A 277 -97.20 -80.30 64.12
CA GLY A 277 -98.51 -79.70 64.35
C GLY A 277 -99.46 -80.90 64.36
N ILE A 278 -100.50 -81.04 65.18
CA ILE A 278 -101.58 -80.12 65.55
C ILE A 278 -102.42 -80.85 66.63
N GLU A 279 -102.95 -80.05 67.57
CA GLU A 279 -104.22 -80.13 68.34
C GLU A 279 -104.72 -81.40 69.06
N GLU A 280 -105.31 -81.12 70.23
CA GLU A 280 -106.58 -81.62 70.81
C GLU A 280 -107.05 -83.05 70.52
#